data_AF-A0A0W8D3V3-F1
#
_entry.id   AF-A0A0W8D3V3-F1
#
_cell.length_a   1.000
_cell.length_b   1.000
_cell.length_c   1.000
_cell.angle_alpha   90.00
_cell.angle_beta   90.00
_cell.angle_gamma   90.00
#
_symmetry.space_group_name_H-M   'P 1'
#
loop_
_entity.id
_entity.type
_entity.pdbx_description
1 polymer ?
#
loop_
_entity_poly.entity_id
_entity_poly.type
_entity_poly.pdbx_seq_one_letter_code
_entity_poly.pdbx_strand_id
1 'polypeptide(L)'
;MIADLLQLHGSVTGVDFSRSRLGACRQLVHKYELFQPQNELNKWRCRLFHADGRTFNIGPKTECVHIDGMELLLDTQEIASRAPKDRKRKRKNKSARARDAKRQKLLVLDSTLYDKVLVDAECTHDGSIRHLQRLDTATKWGEYVRDHLNSSEVERILTLQHGLIRNGFSLLRPGGTMIYSTCSLSVKQNEDIVSKFLQDEPLAALDQIVIDKDVPCKVCSLIWINYLLEN
;
A
#
# COMPACT_ATOMS: atom_id res chain seq x y z
N MET A 1 -5.55 11.72 6.28
CA MET A 1 -5.27 10.31 5.94
C MET A 1 -6.15 9.87 4.79
N ILE A 2 -5.79 8.80 4.04
CA ILE A 2 -6.64 8.25 2.95
C ILE A 2 -8.07 7.98 3.44
N ALA A 3 -8.22 7.51 4.67
CA ALA A 3 -9.53 7.27 5.30
C ALA A 3 -10.42 8.52 5.38
N ASP A 4 -9.84 9.70 5.61
CA ASP A 4 -10.57 10.96 5.71
C ASP A 4 -11.04 11.43 4.33
N LEU A 5 -10.19 11.27 3.30
CA LEU A 5 -10.54 11.59 1.92
C LEU A 5 -11.68 10.71 1.40
N LEU A 6 -11.71 9.45 1.83
CA LEU A 6 -12.79 8.52 1.52
C LEU A 6 -14.02 8.70 2.43
N GLN A 7 -13.98 9.62 3.40
CA GLN A 7 -15.04 9.83 4.39
C GLN A 7 -15.49 8.54 5.05
N LEU A 8 -14.57 7.60 5.28
CA LEU A 8 -14.85 6.25 5.80
C LEU A 8 -15.82 5.43 4.92
N HIS A 9 -15.77 5.57 3.60
CA HIS A 9 -16.50 4.70 2.65
C HIS A 9 -15.55 3.77 1.90
N GLY A 10 -16.01 2.54 1.65
CA GLY A 10 -15.26 1.54 0.89
C GLY A 10 -14.20 0.82 1.74
N SER A 11 -13.01 0.62 1.16
CA SER A 11 -11.96 -0.13 1.83
C SER A 11 -10.57 0.40 1.56
N VAL A 12 -9.69 0.32 2.57
CA VAL A 12 -8.26 0.61 2.48
C VAL A 12 -7.46 -0.61 2.93
N THR A 13 -6.41 -0.93 2.20
CA THR A 13 -5.47 -2.01 2.55
C THR A 13 -4.07 -1.44 2.63
N GLY A 14 -3.43 -1.57 3.79
CA GLY A 14 -2.03 -1.25 4.00
C GLY A 14 -1.20 -2.52 3.98
N VAL A 15 -0.07 -2.49 3.28
CA VAL A 15 0.89 -3.58 3.19
C VAL A 15 2.27 -3.03 3.53
N ASP A 16 2.99 -3.70 4.42
CA ASP A 16 4.35 -3.32 4.78
C ASP A 16 5.13 -4.58 5.20
N PHE A 17 6.43 -4.62 4.88
CA PHE A 17 7.31 -5.71 5.28
C PHE A 17 7.78 -5.58 6.75
N SER A 18 7.61 -4.42 7.38
CA SER A 18 8.00 -4.16 8.76
C SER A 18 6.84 -4.32 9.73
N ARG A 19 6.87 -5.38 10.55
CA ARG A 19 5.93 -5.58 11.67
C ARG A 19 5.89 -4.38 12.62
N SER A 20 7.04 -3.74 12.87
CA SER A 20 7.14 -2.59 13.78
C SER A 20 6.36 -1.39 13.23
N ARG A 21 6.56 -1.05 11.96
CA ARG A 21 5.81 0.03 11.29
C ARG A 21 4.31 -0.25 11.27
N LEU A 22 3.91 -1.50 11.00
CA LEU A 22 2.50 -1.91 11.07
C LEU A 22 1.94 -1.83 12.48
N GLY A 23 2.73 -2.11 13.51
CA GLY A 23 2.35 -1.92 14.91
C GLY A 23 2.01 -0.46 15.22
N ALA A 24 2.83 0.49 14.74
CA ALA A 24 2.56 1.92 14.86
C ALA A 24 1.34 2.34 14.03
N CYS A 25 1.21 1.86 12.79
CA CYS A 25 0.06 2.12 11.94
C CYS A 25 -1.25 1.64 12.60
N ARG A 26 -1.24 0.44 13.19
CA ARG A 26 -2.36 -0.10 13.97
C ARG A 26 -2.75 0.82 15.12
N GLN A 27 -1.78 1.36 15.87
CA GLN A 27 -2.09 2.30 16.96
C GLN A 27 -2.75 3.58 16.43
N LEU A 28 -2.35 4.08 15.26
CA LEU A 28 -3.00 5.23 14.63
C LEU A 28 -4.43 4.90 14.21
N VAL A 29 -4.67 3.73 13.61
CA VAL A 29 -6.03 3.26 13.27
C VAL A 29 -6.93 3.25 14.51
N HIS A 30 -6.39 2.85 15.66
CA HIS A 30 -7.12 2.90 16.93
C HIS A 30 -7.33 4.34 17.44
N LYS A 31 -6.27 5.15 17.43
CA LYS A 31 -6.29 6.55 17.92
C LYS A 31 -7.31 7.41 17.17
N TYR A 32 -7.49 7.16 15.88
CA TYR A 32 -8.45 7.89 15.03
C TYR A 32 -9.79 7.16 14.86
N GLU A 33 -10.06 6.14 15.68
CA GLU A 33 -11.38 5.49 15.77
C GLU A 33 -11.94 4.96 14.45
N LEU A 34 -11.07 4.43 13.58
CA LEU A 34 -11.44 3.96 12.23
C LEU A 34 -12.21 2.62 12.23
N PHE A 35 -12.79 2.20 13.37
CA PHE A 35 -13.46 0.92 13.59
C PHE A 35 -14.98 1.08 13.75
N GLN A 36 -15.58 2.03 13.03
CA GLN A 36 -16.99 2.37 13.19
C GLN A 36 -17.94 1.18 12.95
N PRO A 37 -19.00 1.03 13.77
CA PRO A 37 -20.00 -0.02 13.58
C PRO A 37 -20.76 0.19 12.27
N GLN A 38 -20.82 -0.87 11.46
CA GLN A 38 -21.44 -0.86 10.14
C GLN A 38 -22.95 -0.56 10.23
N ASN A 39 -23.38 0.49 9.52
CA ASN A 39 -24.75 0.65 9.05
C ASN A 39 -24.77 0.39 7.53
N GLU A 40 -25.93 0.03 6.96
CA GLU A 40 -26.10 -0.24 5.51
C GLU A 40 -25.49 0.84 4.59
N LEU A 41 -25.43 2.11 5.06
CA LEU A 41 -24.83 3.24 4.35
C LEU A 41 -23.30 3.40 4.50
N ASN A 42 -22.69 2.96 5.62
CA ASN A 42 -21.25 3.17 5.90
C ASN A 42 -20.49 1.83 5.93
N LYS A 43 -20.26 1.26 4.74
CA LYS A 43 -19.41 0.08 4.58
C LYS A 43 -17.93 0.49 4.53
N TRP A 44 -17.33 0.66 5.71
CA TRP A 44 -15.89 0.90 5.88
C TRP A 44 -15.13 -0.41 6.17
N ARG A 45 -13.92 -0.54 5.64
CA ARG A 45 -12.98 -1.61 5.99
C ARG A 45 -11.55 -1.13 5.87
N CYS A 46 -10.77 -1.25 6.93
CA CYS A 46 -9.33 -1.04 6.89
C CYS A 46 -8.63 -2.34 7.25
N ARG A 47 -7.65 -2.74 6.43
CA ARG A 47 -6.85 -3.96 6.64
C ARG A 47 -5.36 -3.64 6.62
N LEU A 48 -4.60 -4.29 7.49
CA LEU A 48 -3.14 -4.20 7.52
C LEU A 48 -2.53 -5.59 7.36
N PHE A 49 -1.67 -5.75 6.36
CA PHE A 49 -0.96 -6.99 6.08
C PHE A 49 0.54 -6.81 6.28
N HIS A 50 1.13 -7.77 6.97
CA HIS A 50 2.57 -7.99 6.98
C HIS A 50 2.92 -8.95 5.84
N ALA A 51 3.45 -8.39 4.75
CA ALA A 51 3.77 -9.10 3.52
C ALA A 51 4.79 -8.32 2.68
N ASP A 52 5.40 -8.99 1.69
CA ASP A 52 6.21 -8.34 0.66
C ASP A 52 5.30 -7.67 -0.39
N GLY A 53 5.43 -6.35 -0.56
CA GLY A 53 4.64 -5.59 -1.51
C GLY A 53 4.87 -5.97 -2.98
N ARG A 54 5.97 -6.68 -3.30
CA ARG A 54 6.25 -7.17 -4.66
C ARG A 54 5.44 -8.41 -5.04
N THR A 55 4.95 -9.16 -4.04
CA THR A 55 4.24 -10.44 -4.25
C THR A 55 2.82 -10.44 -3.67
N PHE A 56 2.42 -9.34 -3.01
CA PHE A 56 1.09 -9.18 -2.46
C PHE A 56 0.02 -9.25 -3.56
N ASN A 57 -0.98 -10.11 -3.38
CA ASN A 57 -1.98 -10.40 -4.42
C ASN A 57 -3.42 -10.51 -3.87
N ILE A 58 -3.72 -9.83 -2.75
CA ILE A 58 -5.03 -9.92 -2.10
C ILE A 58 -5.88 -8.71 -2.46
N GLY A 59 -7.09 -8.96 -2.97
CA GLY A 59 -8.02 -7.91 -3.36
C GLY A 59 -8.75 -7.23 -2.19
N PRO A 60 -9.33 -6.02 -2.38
CA PRO A 60 -10.12 -5.25 -1.41
C PRO A 60 -11.23 -6.04 -0.69
N LYS A 61 -11.91 -6.95 -1.39
CA LYS A 61 -13.07 -7.69 -0.87
C LYS A 61 -12.76 -9.09 -0.35
N THR A 62 -11.55 -9.60 -0.58
CA THR A 62 -11.17 -10.96 -0.17
C THR A 62 -11.28 -11.13 1.35
N GLU A 63 -11.98 -12.18 1.78
CA GLU A 63 -11.98 -12.66 3.17
C GLU A 63 -10.84 -13.67 3.32
N CYS A 64 -9.74 -13.27 3.95
CA CYS A 64 -8.57 -14.12 4.20
C CYS A 64 -8.08 -13.94 5.64
N VAL A 65 -7.74 -15.05 6.30
CA VAL A 65 -7.24 -15.03 7.70
C VAL A 65 -5.75 -15.37 7.76
N HIS A 66 -5.30 -16.27 6.88
CA HIS A 66 -3.89 -16.61 6.73
C HIS A 66 -3.65 -17.18 5.33
N ILE A 67 -2.62 -16.68 4.65
CA ILE A 67 -2.11 -17.21 3.39
C ILE A 67 -0.60 -17.31 3.58
N ASP A 68 0.03 -18.38 3.10
CA ASP A 68 1.47 -18.59 3.32
C ASP A 68 2.27 -17.36 2.82
N GLY A 69 3.08 -16.78 3.72
CA GLY A 69 3.85 -15.56 3.45
C GLY A 69 3.10 -14.23 3.62
N MET A 70 1.80 -14.23 3.95
CA MET A 70 0.99 -13.04 4.17
C MET A 70 0.20 -13.13 5.48
N GLU A 71 0.54 -12.26 6.44
CA GLU A 71 -0.10 -12.23 7.75
C GLU A 71 -1.04 -11.02 7.86
N LEU A 72 -2.34 -11.26 8.08
CA LEU A 72 -3.30 -10.22 8.40
C LEU A 72 -3.13 -9.79 9.87
N LEU A 73 -2.68 -8.56 10.11
CA LEU A 73 -2.43 -8.02 11.45
C LEU A 73 -3.63 -7.24 12.02
N LEU A 74 -4.46 -6.67 11.14
CA LEU A 74 -5.64 -5.91 11.52
C LEU A 74 -6.70 -5.99 10.43
N ASP A 75 -7.95 -6.21 10.84
CA ASP A 75 -9.15 -5.97 10.04
C ASP A 75 -10.19 -5.25 10.91
N THR A 76 -10.55 -4.02 10.54
CA THR A 76 -11.50 -3.23 11.34
C THR A 76 -12.88 -3.85 11.41
N GLN A 77 -13.30 -4.64 10.41
CA GLN A 77 -14.59 -5.34 10.45
C GLN A 77 -14.56 -6.46 11.49
N GLU A 78 -13.46 -7.20 11.57
CA GLU A 78 -13.29 -8.23 12.60
C GLU A 78 -13.30 -7.61 14.00
N ILE A 79 -12.58 -6.50 14.20
CA ILE A 79 -12.55 -5.78 15.48
C ILE A 79 -13.94 -5.27 15.87
N ALA A 80 -14.66 -4.61 14.94
CA ALA A 80 -16.02 -4.11 15.18
C ALA A 80 -17.02 -5.25 15.47
N SER A 81 -16.84 -6.43 14.86
CA SER A 81 -17.68 -7.61 15.15
C SER A 81 -17.45 -8.19 16.55
N ARG A 82 -16.25 -7.97 17.12
CA ARG A 82 -15.83 -8.47 18.44
C ARG A 82 -16.08 -7.45 19.56
N ALA A 83 -16.28 -6.17 19.23
CA ALA A 83 -16.68 -5.14 20.18
C ALA A 83 -17.92 -5.62 20.98
N PRO A 84 -18.01 -5.31 22.29
CA PRO A 84 -18.99 -5.92 23.19
C PRO A 84 -20.41 -5.54 22.77
N LYS A 85 -21.02 -6.36 21.91
CA LYS A 85 -22.46 -6.48 21.78
C LYS A 85 -22.91 -7.48 22.83
N ASP A 86 -23.98 -7.13 23.53
CA ASP A 86 -24.62 -7.88 24.61
C ASP A 86 -25.28 -9.18 24.10
N ARG A 87 -24.46 -10.11 23.57
CA ARG A 87 -24.91 -11.37 22.96
C ARG A 87 -24.12 -12.54 23.51
N LYS A 88 -24.82 -13.40 24.26
CA LYS A 88 -24.36 -14.75 24.64
C LYS A 88 -23.75 -15.46 23.43
N ARG A 89 -22.43 -15.61 23.40
CA ARG A 89 -21.69 -16.34 22.36
C ARG A 89 -22.15 -17.80 22.35
N LYS A 90 -23.07 -18.17 21.46
CA LYS A 90 -23.36 -19.58 21.17
C LYS A 90 -22.20 -20.15 20.34
N ARG A 91 -21.65 -21.28 20.80
CA ARG A 91 -20.55 -22.01 20.16
C ARG A 91 -21.00 -22.42 18.74
N LYS A 92 -20.34 -21.90 17.69
CA LYS A 92 -20.64 -22.29 16.30
C LYS A 92 -20.48 -23.80 16.12
N ASN A 93 -21.51 -24.45 15.58
CA ASN A 93 -21.50 -25.89 15.30
C ASN A 93 -20.59 -26.23 14.10
N LYS A 94 -20.21 -27.51 13.98
CA LYS A 94 -19.24 -28.02 13.00
C LYS A 94 -19.63 -27.68 11.55
N SER A 95 -20.94 -27.68 11.24
CA SER A 95 -21.47 -27.33 9.92
C SER A 95 -21.39 -25.85 9.60
N ALA A 96 -21.55 -24.94 10.57
CA ALA A 96 -21.31 -23.52 10.37
C ALA A 96 -19.83 -23.22 10.11
N ARG A 97 -18.92 -23.91 10.81
CA ARG A 97 -17.46 -23.78 10.56
C ARG A 97 -17.07 -24.27 9.16
N ALA A 98 -17.62 -25.40 8.73
CA ALA A 98 -17.36 -25.95 7.39
C ALA A 98 -17.92 -25.05 6.27
N ARG A 99 -19.09 -24.43 6.48
CA ARG A 99 -19.67 -23.45 5.55
C ARG A 99 -18.86 -22.15 5.51
N ASP A 100 -18.40 -21.64 6.65
CA ASP A 100 -17.50 -20.48 6.70
C ASP A 100 -16.17 -20.76 5.97
N ALA A 101 -15.56 -21.94 6.17
CA ALA A 101 -14.34 -22.33 5.46
C ALA A 101 -14.55 -22.48 3.94
N LYS A 102 -15.70 -23.02 3.51
CA LYS A 102 -16.08 -23.11 2.10
C LYS A 102 -16.36 -21.73 1.49
N ARG A 103 -16.97 -20.82 2.26
CA ARG A 103 -17.23 -19.42 1.88
C ARG A 103 -15.93 -18.62 1.78
N GLN A 104 -15.01 -18.79 2.72
CA GLN A 104 -13.65 -18.23 2.65
C GLN A 104 -12.93 -18.70 1.39
N LYS A 105 -12.99 -20.00 1.06
CA LYS A 105 -12.40 -20.54 -0.17
C LYS A 105 -13.03 -19.97 -1.45
N LEU A 106 -14.33 -19.66 -1.43
CA LEU A 106 -15.03 -19.03 -2.56
C LEU A 106 -14.70 -17.54 -2.72
N LEU A 107 -14.44 -16.83 -1.61
CA LEU A 107 -14.13 -15.39 -1.59
C LEU A 107 -12.70 -15.06 -2.00
N VAL A 108 -11.80 -16.05 -2.00
CA VAL A 108 -10.49 -15.96 -2.67
C VAL A 108 -10.64 -15.73 -4.18
N LEU A 109 -11.81 -16.07 -4.76
CA LEU A 109 -12.07 -15.98 -6.19
C LEU A 109 -12.74 -14.67 -6.64
N ASP A 110 -13.26 -13.84 -5.73
CA ASP A 110 -13.95 -12.60 -6.08
C ASP A 110 -12.94 -11.45 -6.18
N SER A 111 -12.08 -11.52 -7.20
CA SER A 111 -10.99 -10.57 -7.48
C SER A 111 -11.54 -9.27 -8.06
N THR A 112 -12.18 -8.45 -7.23
CA THR A 112 -12.26 -7.02 -7.55
C THR A 112 -10.88 -6.42 -7.27
N LEU A 113 -10.23 -5.89 -8.31
CA LEU A 113 -8.97 -5.14 -8.20
C LEU A 113 -9.20 -3.78 -7.51
N TYR A 114 -8.14 -3.07 -7.14
CA TYR A 114 -8.24 -1.78 -6.47
C TYR A 114 -8.59 -0.67 -7.46
N ASP A 115 -9.46 0.26 -7.04
CA ASP A 115 -9.74 1.50 -7.80
C ASP A 115 -8.52 2.42 -7.88
N LYS A 116 -7.73 2.44 -6.78
CA LYS A 116 -6.57 3.29 -6.62
C LYS A 116 -5.47 2.55 -5.86
N VAL A 117 -4.22 2.73 -6.29
CA VAL A 117 -3.04 2.16 -5.64
C VAL A 117 -2.03 3.26 -5.36
N LEU A 118 -1.44 3.26 -4.16
CA LEU A 118 -0.33 4.14 -3.81
C LEU A 118 0.89 3.26 -3.50
N VAL A 119 1.93 3.40 -4.30
CA VAL A 119 3.23 2.77 -4.10
C VAL A 119 4.17 3.82 -3.52
N ASP A 120 4.22 3.88 -2.18
CA ASP A 120 5.24 4.63 -1.45
C ASP A 120 6.47 3.73 -1.28
N ALA A 121 7.44 3.88 -2.17
CA ALA A 121 8.54 2.93 -2.29
C ALA A 121 9.71 3.27 -1.36
N GLU A 122 10.33 2.23 -0.80
CA GLU A 122 11.60 2.38 -0.08
C GLU A 122 12.64 3.03 -1.00
N CYS A 123 13.31 4.06 -0.48
CA CYS A 123 14.18 4.96 -1.24
C CYS A 123 15.51 5.14 -0.49
N THR A 124 16.49 5.82 -1.09
CA THR A 124 17.76 6.16 -0.40
C THR A 124 17.62 7.25 0.68
N HIS A 125 16.48 7.92 0.76
CA HIS A 125 16.14 9.00 1.71
C HIS A 125 16.97 10.29 1.56
N ASP A 126 17.62 10.48 0.42
CA ASP A 126 18.44 11.65 0.06
C ASP A 126 17.62 12.94 -0.14
N GLY A 127 16.30 12.86 -0.34
CA GLY A 127 15.40 14.01 -0.35
C GLY A 127 14.78 14.36 1.02
N SER A 128 15.04 13.57 2.06
CA SER A 128 14.44 13.79 3.39
C SER A 128 15.31 14.72 4.24
N ILE A 129 14.93 16.00 4.34
CA ILE A 129 15.64 17.01 5.16
C ILE A 129 15.84 16.51 6.60
N ARG A 130 14.81 15.89 7.19
CA ARG A 130 14.89 15.34 8.56
C ARG A 130 15.90 14.21 8.68
N HIS A 131 16.04 13.39 7.64
CA HIS A 131 17.05 12.33 7.60
C HIS A 131 18.45 12.94 7.46
N LEU A 132 18.63 13.88 6.52
CA LEU A 132 19.89 14.59 6.30
C LEU A 132 20.37 15.34 7.56
N GLN A 133 19.45 15.96 8.32
CA GLN A 133 19.77 16.61 9.59
C GLN A 133 20.32 15.66 10.66
N ARG A 134 20.05 14.35 10.57
CA ARG A 134 20.63 13.35 11.48
C ARG A 134 22.06 12.97 11.10
N LEU A 135 22.46 13.25 9.86
CA LEU A 135 23.81 13.09 9.33
C LEU A 135 24.63 14.36 9.59
N ASP A 136 24.64 14.78 10.86
CA ASP A 136 25.21 16.05 11.34
C ASP A 136 26.74 16.04 11.47
N THR A 137 27.40 14.90 11.22
CA THR A 137 28.85 14.76 11.28
C THR A 137 29.42 14.09 10.04
N ALA A 138 30.67 14.41 9.69
CA ALA A 138 31.38 13.80 8.58
C ALA A 138 31.46 12.27 8.70
N THR A 139 31.59 11.74 9.92
CA THR A 139 31.60 10.29 10.17
C THR A 139 30.26 9.65 9.81
N LYS A 140 29.14 10.17 10.34
CA LYS A 140 27.80 9.63 10.04
C LYS A 140 27.46 9.74 8.56
N TRP A 141 27.86 10.83 7.91
CA TRP A 141 27.73 10.99 6.47
C TRP A 141 28.54 9.92 5.72
N GLY A 142 29.81 9.72 6.07
CA GLY A 142 30.66 8.70 5.46
C GLY A 142 30.12 7.28 5.64
N GLU A 143 29.57 6.96 6.81
CA GLU A 143 28.89 5.68 7.08
C GLU A 143 27.64 5.52 6.20
N TYR A 144 26.77 6.53 6.14
CA TYR A 144 25.59 6.52 5.29
C TYR A 144 25.93 6.29 3.81
N VAL A 145 26.92 7.02 3.28
CA VAL A 145 27.34 6.85 1.87
C VAL A 145 27.84 5.43 1.62
N ARG A 146 28.68 4.90 2.52
CA ARG A 146 29.22 3.55 2.40
C ARG A 146 28.12 2.49 2.49
N ASP A 147 27.18 2.65 3.41
CA ASP A 147 26.22 1.60 3.76
C ASP A 147 24.95 1.66 2.91
N HIS A 148 24.57 2.83 2.38
CA HIS A 148 23.31 3.02 1.65
C HIS A 148 23.45 3.54 0.21
N LEU A 149 24.60 4.15 -0.15
CA LEU A 149 24.84 4.66 -1.50
C LEU A 149 25.92 3.88 -2.27
N ASN A 150 26.32 2.71 -1.78
CA ASN A 150 27.15 1.81 -2.55
C ASN A 150 26.36 1.17 -3.71
N SER A 151 27.05 0.76 -4.76
CA SER A 151 26.43 0.24 -5.97
C SER A 151 25.52 -0.98 -5.74
N SER A 152 25.88 -1.89 -4.84
CA SER A 152 25.06 -3.07 -4.54
C SER A 152 23.74 -2.70 -3.86
N GLU A 153 23.75 -1.77 -2.91
CA GLU A 153 22.53 -1.33 -2.21
C GLU A 153 21.64 -0.50 -3.12
N VAL A 154 22.22 0.36 -3.96
CA VAL A 154 21.47 1.09 -4.98
C VAL A 154 20.78 0.10 -5.93
N GLU A 155 21.49 -0.90 -6.44
CA GLU A 155 20.90 -1.91 -7.34
C GLU A 155 19.79 -2.73 -6.65
N ARG A 156 19.98 -3.07 -5.37
CA ARG A 156 18.96 -3.75 -4.56
C ARG A 156 17.69 -2.90 -4.43
N ILE A 157 17.83 -1.60 -4.15
CA ILE A 157 16.71 -0.66 -4.03
C ILE A 157 16.00 -0.52 -5.38
N LEU A 158 16.73 -0.36 -6.49
CA LEU A 158 16.14 -0.26 -7.83
C LEU A 158 15.37 -1.53 -8.19
N THR A 159 15.94 -2.71 -7.92
CA THR A 159 15.26 -4.00 -8.11
C THR A 159 13.97 -4.09 -7.29
N LEU A 160 14.00 -3.64 -6.03
CA LEU A 160 12.82 -3.57 -5.16
C LEU A 160 11.76 -2.64 -5.75
N GLN A 161 12.12 -1.42 -6.12
CA GLN A 161 11.23 -0.41 -6.69
C GLN A 161 10.58 -0.89 -7.99
N HIS A 162 11.35 -1.53 -8.87
CA HIS A 162 10.84 -2.18 -10.09
C HIS A 162 9.83 -3.30 -9.83
N GLY A 163 9.99 -4.06 -8.75
CA GLY A 163 9.01 -5.06 -8.34
C GLY A 163 7.74 -4.44 -7.76
N LEU A 164 7.89 -3.39 -6.93
CA LEU A 164 6.78 -2.71 -6.28
C LEU A 164 5.87 -1.99 -7.28
N ILE A 165 6.43 -1.26 -8.24
CA ILE A 165 5.63 -0.53 -9.25
C ILE A 165 4.82 -1.48 -10.12
N ARG A 166 5.42 -2.61 -10.54
CA ARG A 166 4.73 -3.63 -11.36
C ARG A 166 3.61 -4.31 -10.58
N ASN A 167 3.86 -4.71 -9.33
CA ASN A 167 2.83 -5.34 -8.53
C ASN A 167 1.72 -4.36 -8.11
N GLY A 168 2.07 -3.10 -7.87
CA GLY A 168 1.08 -2.05 -7.64
C GLY A 168 0.13 -1.90 -8.82
N PHE A 169 0.65 -1.93 -10.05
CA PHE A 169 -0.16 -1.85 -11.26
C PHE A 169 -1.00 -3.11 -11.51
N SER A 170 -0.46 -4.32 -11.25
CA SER A 170 -1.22 -5.58 -11.42
C SER A 170 -2.44 -5.69 -10.49
N LEU A 171 -2.39 -4.99 -9.35
CA LEU A 171 -3.47 -4.88 -8.38
C LEU A 171 -4.51 -3.81 -8.75
N LEU A 172 -4.26 -3.01 -9.77
CA LEU A 172 -5.12 -1.91 -10.20
C LEU A 172 -6.16 -2.41 -11.20
N ARG A 173 -7.42 -2.02 -11.02
CA ARG A 173 -8.46 -2.33 -12.00
C ARG A 173 -8.26 -1.53 -13.30
N PRO A 174 -8.81 -2.00 -14.43
CA PRO A 174 -8.90 -1.19 -15.62
C PRO A 174 -9.59 0.16 -15.38
N GLY A 175 -9.00 1.24 -15.91
CA GLY A 175 -9.42 2.62 -15.65
C GLY A 175 -9.11 3.13 -14.23
N GLY A 176 -8.40 2.35 -13.42
CA GLY A 176 -7.91 2.79 -12.11
C GLY A 176 -6.69 3.71 -12.23
N THR A 177 -6.30 4.27 -11.09
CA THR A 177 -5.12 5.14 -10.98
C THR A 177 -4.11 4.59 -9.97
N MET A 178 -2.84 4.53 -10.36
CA MET A 178 -1.73 4.30 -9.45
C MET A 178 -0.88 5.56 -9.29
N ILE A 179 -0.44 5.84 -8.05
CA ILE A 179 0.59 6.83 -7.75
C ILE A 179 1.85 6.06 -7.33
N TYR A 180 2.96 6.35 -7.97
CA TYR A 180 4.29 5.93 -7.52
C TYR A 180 4.99 7.14 -6.90
N SER A 181 5.50 7.00 -5.68
CA SER A 181 6.19 8.07 -4.98
C SER A 181 7.41 7.55 -4.25
N THR A 182 8.44 8.40 -4.20
CA THR A 182 9.61 8.21 -3.35
C THR A 182 9.95 9.49 -2.61
N CYS A 183 10.82 9.36 -1.63
CA CYS A 183 11.48 10.45 -0.92
C CYS A 183 12.86 10.82 -1.50
N SER A 184 13.22 10.28 -2.67
CA SER A 184 14.54 10.44 -3.28
C SER A 184 14.54 11.56 -4.31
N LEU A 185 15.68 12.25 -4.46
CA LEU A 185 15.92 13.22 -5.53
C LEU A 185 16.66 12.58 -6.72
N SER A 186 16.92 11.28 -6.67
CA SER A 186 17.66 10.56 -7.71
C SER A 186 16.77 10.24 -8.91
N VAL A 187 17.22 10.66 -10.10
CA VAL A 187 16.59 10.32 -11.39
C VAL A 187 16.45 8.80 -11.57
N LYS A 188 17.45 8.04 -11.09
CA LYS A 188 17.46 6.57 -11.18
C LYS A 188 16.30 5.91 -10.43
N GLN A 189 15.87 6.50 -9.32
CA GLN A 189 14.80 5.97 -8.47
C GLN A 189 13.41 6.51 -8.86
N ASN A 190 13.36 7.53 -9.71
CA ASN A 190 12.12 8.20 -10.10
C ASN A 190 11.89 8.02 -11.61
N GLU A 191 12.37 8.94 -12.44
CA GLU A 191 12.10 8.98 -13.88
C GLU A 191 12.55 7.69 -14.59
N ASP A 192 13.70 7.11 -14.22
CA ASP A 192 14.19 5.88 -14.85
C ASP A 192 13.30 4.67 -14.50
N ILE A 193 12.84 4.56 -13.24
CA ILE A 193 11.91 3.49 -12.80
C ILE A 193 10.61 3.57 -13.61
N VAL A 194 10.03 4.75 -13.70
CA VAL A 194 8.76 4.96 -14.43
C VAL A 194 8.96 4.75 -15.92
N SER A 195 10.00 5.33 -16.52
CA SER A 195 10.28 5.18 -17.95
C SER A 195 10.42 3.71 -18.32
N LYS A 196 11.16 2.94 -17.52
CA LYS A 196 11.31 1.50 -17.76
C LYS A 196 10.00 0.75 -17.57
N PHE A 197 9.20 1.10 -16.56
CA PHE A 197 7.88 0.51 -16.35
C PHE A 197 6.93 0.77 -17.53
N LEU A 198 6.84 2.00 -18.04
CA LEU A 198 5.98 2.36 -19.18
C LEU A 198 6.42 1.70 -20.49
N GLN A 199 7.71 1.43 -20.67
CA GLN A 199 8.20 0.65 -21.81
C GLN A 199 7.76 -0.82 -21.76
N ASP A 200 7.68 -1.38 -20.55
CA ASP A 200 7.35 -2.79 -20.34
C ASP A 200 5.83 -3.04 -20.24
N GLU A 201 5.03 -2.00 -19.93
CA GLU A 201 3.59 -2.09 -19.68
C GLU A 201 2.79 -1.17 -20.62
N PRO A 202 2.36 -1.66 -21.80
CA PRO A 202 1.71 -0.83 -22.81
C PRO A 202 0.30 -0.35 -22.41
N LEU A 203 -0.31 -0.97 -21.39
CA LEU A 203 -1.62 -0.57 -20.87
C LEU A 203 -1.52 0.58 -19.86
N ALA A 204 -0.30 0.90 -19.41
CA ALA A 204 -0.04 2.01 -18.53
C ALA A 204 0.16 3.30 -19.33
N ALA A 205 -0.50 4.36 -18.90
CA ALA A 205 -0.30 5.71 -19.42
C ALA A 205 0.08 6.67 -18.31
N LEU A 206 1.05 7.54 -18.62
CA LEU A 206 1.44 8.62 -17.74
C LEU A 206 0.38 9.73 -17.75
N ASP A 207 -0.09 10.11 -16.57
CA ASP A 207 -0.98 11.25 -16.37
C ASP A 207 -0.23 12.39 -15.67
N GLN A 208 -0.43 13.60 -16.18
CA GLN A 208 0.31 14.76 -15.74
C GLN A 208 -0.28 15.32 -14.46
N ILE A 209 0.57 15.62 -13.50
CA ILE A 209 0.15 16.38 -12.33
C ILE A 209 0.04 17.83 -12.71
N VAL A 210 -1.17 18.35 -12.55
CA VAL A 210 -1.43 19.78 -12.62
C VAL A 210 -0.74 20.42 -11.42
N ILE A 211 0.43 21.00 -11.66
CA ILE A 211 1.17 21.76 -10.66
C ILE A 211 0.50 23.13 -10.55
N ASP A 212 0.12 23.52 -9.34
CA ASP A 212 -0.36 24.87 -9.07
C ASP A 212 0.77 25.88 -9.34
N LYS A 213 0.44 27.08 -9.82
CA LYS A 213 1.43 28.06 -10.34
C LYS A 213 2.48 28.48 -9.30
N ASP A 214 2.20 28.24 -8.02
CA ASP A 214 3.03 28.62 -6.89
C ASP A 214 3.99 27.53 -6.41
N VAL A 215 4.02 26.34 -7.04
CA VAL A 215 4.95 25.28 -6.67
C VAL A 215 6.22 25.38 -7.54
N PRO A 216 7.42 25.58 -6.94
CA PRO A 216 8.65 25.84 -7.69
C PRO A 216 9.24 24.62 -8.42
N CYS A 217 8.53 23.49 -8.50
CA CYS A 217 9.00 22.32 -9.22
C CYS A 217 8.60 22.38 -10.70
N LYS A 218 9.55 22.12 -11.60
CA LYS A 218 9.25 21.92 -13.03
C LYS A 218 8.41 20.65 -13.20
N VAL A 219 7.55 20.64 -14.22
CA VAL A 219 6.67 19.52 -14.61
C VAL A 219 7.50 18.26 -14.87
N CYS A 220 7.77 17.44 -13.85
CA CYS A 220 8.37 16.10 -14.00
C CYS A 220 8.41 15.23 -12.74
N SER A 221 8.25 15.77 -11.53
CA SER A 221 8.68 15.06 -10.31
C SER A 221 7.60 14.24 -9.58
N LEU A 222 6.38 14.14 -10.11
CA LEU A 222 5.33 13.30 -9.54
C LEU A 222 4.52 12.71 -10.71
N ILE A 223 4.22 11.42 -10.63
CA ILE A 223 3.81 10.62 -11.79
C ILE A 223 2.53 9.85 -11.44
N TRP A 224 1.48 10.07 -12.23
CA TRP A 224 0.26 9.25 -12.19
C TRP A 224 0.35 8.20 -13.29
N ILE A 225 0.01 6.97 -12.98
CA ILE A 225 -0.11 5.90 -13.96
C ILE A 225 -1.60 5.55 -14.04
N ASN A 226 -2.21 5.83 -15.18
CA ASN A 226 -3.57 5.42 -15.51
C ASN A 226 -3.53 4.11 -16.32
N TYR A 227 -4.45 3.21 -16.03
CA TYR A 227 -4.69 2.04 -16.88
C TYR A 227 -5.65 2.44 -18.00
N LEU A 228 -5.18 2.46 -19.26
CA LEU A 228 -6.04 2.77 -20.39
C LEU A 228 -6.79 1.51 -20.86
N LEU A 229 -8.08 1.68 -21.15
CA LEU A 229 -8.82 0.80 -22.05
C LEU A 229 -9.01 1.56 -23.35
N GLU A 230 -8.44 1.07 -24.44
CA GLU A 230 -8.98 1.37 -25.76
C GLU A 230 -10.27 0.54 -25.94
N ASN A 231 -11.30 1.19 -26.48
CA ASN A 231 -12.61 0.60 -26.79
C ASN A 231 -12.50 -0.61 -27.74
#